data_AF-W6QUH2-F1
#
_entry.id   AF-W6QUH2-F1
#
_cell.length_a   1.000
_cell.length_b   1.000
_cell.length_c   1.000
_cell.angle_alpha   90.00
_cell.angle_beta   90.00
_cell.angle_gamma   90.00
#
_symmetry.space_group_name_H-M   'P 1'
#
loop_
_entity.id
_entity.type
_entity.pdbx_description
1 polymer ?
#
loop_
_entity_poly.entity_id
_entity_poly.type
_entity_poly.pdbx_seq_one_letter_code
_entity_poly.pdbx_strand_id
1 'polypeptide(L)'
;MSTQVSDEKPRKSLILNAFVEMCSGHQSPGLWRHPEDESYRFNDVDHWIELAQLLESAKFHGIFFADVLGGYDVYKGPRNLEPAIISGAQWPVNEPLSVVPAMAAATKNIGFGVTVTTSYEQPYHLARRLSTVDHLTKGRYVKL
;
A
#
# COMPACT_ATOMS: atom_id res chain seq x y z
N MET A 1 20.27 -49.76 -13.67
CA MET A 1 19.13 -49.14 -12.96
C MET A 1 18.92 -47.77 -13.58
N SER A 2 17.85 -47.60 -14.36
CA SER A 2 17.51 -46.32 -15.00
C SER A 2 16.79 -45.44 -13.99
N THR A 3 17.41 -44.33 -13.59
CA THR A 3 16.77 -43.28 -12.79
C THR A 3 15.80 -42.53 -13.71
N GLN A 4 14.50 -42.75 -13.51
CA GLN A 4 13.48 -41.92 -14.15
C GLN A 4 13.55 -40.50 -13.58
N VAL A 5 13.84 -39.53 -14.46
CA VAL A 5 13.69 -38.11 -14.16
C VAL A 5 12.20 -37.82 -14.29
N SER A 6 11.55 -37.42 -13.19
CA SER A 6 10.14 -37.06 -13.18
C SER A 6 9.88 -35.83 -14.04
N ASP A 7 9.04 -35.96 -15.06
CA ASP A 7 8.68 -34.94 -16.05
C ASP A 7 7.61 -33.95 -15.51
N GLU A 8 7.65 -33.64 -14.21
CA GLU A 8 6.61 -32.84 -13.56
C GLU A 8 6.83 -31.35 -13.86
N LYS A 9 5.87 -30.76 -14.60
CA LYS A 9 5.87 -29.34 -14.94
C LYS A 9 5.90 -28.51 -13.64
N PRO A 10 6.86 -27.58 -13.46
CA PRO A 10 6.96 -26.82 -12.22
C PRO A 10 5.65 -26.07 -11.94
N ARG A 11 5.13 -26.21 -10.72
CA ARG A 11 3.92 -25.50 -10.30
C ARG A 11 4.19 -23.99 -10.29
N LYS A 12 3.32 -23.23 -10.94
CA LYS A 12 3.38 -21.76 -10.91
C LYS A 12 3.03 -21.27 -9.51
N SER A 13 3.87 -20.42 -8.96
CA SER A 13 3.59 -19.71 -7.70
C SER A 13 2.73 -18.47 -7.95
N LEU A 14 1.83 -18.17 -7.02
CA LEU A 14 1.07 -16.92 -7.04
C LEU A 14 1.93 -15.77 -6.53
N ILE A 15 1.80 -14.61 -7.17
CA ILE A 15 2.30 -13.35 -6.63
C ILE A 15 1.23 -12.78 -5.71
N LEU A 16 1.60 -12.52 -4.46
CA LEU A 16 0.70 -12.04 -3.42
C LEU A 16 1.13 -10.66 -2.97
N ASN A 17 0.24 -9.68 -3.13
CA ASN A 17 0.44 -8.32 -2.64
C ASN A 17 -0.67 -7.96 -1.66
N ALA A 18 -0.31 -7.28 -0.57
CA ALA A 18 -1.30 -6.68 0.32
C ALA A 18 -1.80 -5.38 -0.31
N PHE A 19 -3.11 -5.16 -0.29
CA PHE A 19 -3.72 -3.96 -0.85
C PHE A 19 -4.19 -3.03 0.27
N VAL A 20 -3.55 -1.86 0.36
CA VAL A 20 -3.72 -0.93 1.47
C VAL A 20 -3.84 0.51 0.97
N GLU A 21 -4.25 1.40 1.85
CA GLU A 21 -4.30 2.84 1.63
C GLU A 21 -4.06 3.51 2.98
N MET A 22 -3.40 4.68 3.03
CA MET A 22 -3.15 5.38 4.29
C MET A 22 -4.39 6.13 4.78
N CYS A 23 -5.48 5.40 5.00
CA CYS A 23 -6.76 5.87 5.53
C CYS A 23 -7.41 4.76 6.38
N SER A 24 -8.49 5.09 7.07
CA SER A 24 -9.22 4.09 7.87
C SER A 24 -10.19 3.24 7.02
N GLY A 25 -10.93 3.83 6.07
CA GLY A 25 -11.92 3.11 5.25
C GLY A 25 -11.54 3.00 3.78
N HIS A 26 -10.74 1.98 3.42
CA HIS A 26 -10.31 1.72 2.04
C HIS A 26 -11.38 1.00 1.19
N GLN A 27 -11.47 -0.33 1.27
CA GLN A 27 -12.38 -1.16 0.44
C GLN A 27 -13.55 -1.78 1.23
N SER A 28 -13.56 -1.65 2.56
CA SER A 28 -14.59 -2.25 3.42
C SER A 28 -15.24 -1.17 4.29
N PRO A 29 -16.17 -0.37 3.74
CA PRO A 29 -16.80 0.74 4.46
C PRO A 29 -17.43 0.30 5.79
N GLY A 30 -17.13 1.05 6.85
CA GLY A 30 -17.66 0.81 8.19
C GLY A 30 -16.94 -0.27 9.01
N LEU A 31 -16.04 -1.08 8.41
CA LEU A 31 -15.31 -2.13 9.13
C LEU A 31 -14.30 -1.57 10.14
N TRP A 32 -13.88 -0.32 9.98
CA TRP A 32 -13.08 0.44 10.95
C TRP A 32 -13.68 0.52 12.36
N ARG A 33 -14.99 0.24 12.49
CA ARG A 33 -15.69 0.20 13.78
C ARG A 33 -15.59 -1.15 14.47
N HIS A 34 -15.07 -2.17 13.79
CA HIS A 34 -14.92 -3.50 14.37
C HIS A 34 -13.91 -3.43 15.53
N PRO A 35 -14.16 -4.08 16.68
CA PRO A 35 -13.29 -3.95 17.86
C PRO A 35 -11.84 -4.41 17.65
N GLU A 36 -11.61 -5.28 16.65
CA GLU A 36 -10.29 -5.79 16.28
C GLU A 36 -9.66 -5.07 15.09
N ASP A 37 -10.34 -4.07 14.52
CA ASP A 37 -9.81 -3.29 13.42
C ASP A 37 -8.81 -2.25 13.93
N GLU A 38 -7.65 -2.17 13.29
CA GLU A 38 -6.59 -1.21 13.61
C GLU A 38 -6.38 -0.15 12.52
N SER A 39 -7.27 -0.05 11.53
CA SER A 39 -7.14 0.90 10.43
C SER A 39 -7.12 2.35 10.90
N TYR A 40 -7.66 2.65 12.09
CA TYR A 40 -7.58 3.97 12.71
C TYR A 40 -6.14 4.41 13.02
N ARG A 41 -5.19 3.48 13.08
CA ARG A 41 -3.75 3.73 13.28
C ARG A 41 -3.04 4.12 11.99
N PHE A 42 -3.73 4.40 10.88
CA PHE A 42 -3.11 4.77 9.60
C PHE A 42 -2.14 5.98 9.70
N ASN A 43 -2.26 6.81 10.74
CA ASN A 43 -1.39 7.96 11.03
C ASN A 43 -0.24 7.66 12.00
N ASP A 44 -0.09 6.41 12.43
CA ASP A 44 1.01 5.90 13.27
C ASP A 44 2.04 5.19 12.38
N VAL A 45 3.31 5.59 12.46
CA VAL A 45 4.38 4.97 11.66
C VAL A 45 4.63 3.52 12.08
N ASP A 46 4.42 3.20 13.37
CA ASP A 46 4.69 1.86 13.90
C ASP A 46 3.70 0.84 13.33
N HIS A 47 2.44 1.24 13.10
CA HIS A 47 1.43 0.40 12.41
C HIS A 47 1.94 -0.10 11.04
N TRP A 48 2.56 0.77 10.25
CA TRP A 48 3.08 0.42 8.92
C TRP A 48 4.34 -0.44 9.00
N ILE A 49 5.21 -0.18 9.98
CA ILE A 49 6.40 -1.00 10.24
C ILE A 49 5.98 -2.43 10.63
N GLU A 50 5.06 -2.56 11.58
CA GLU A 50 4.49 -3.82 12.05
C GLU A 50 3.85 -4.60 10.90
N LEU A 51 3.04 -3.93 10.07
CA LEU A 51 2.42 -4.53 8.89
C LEU A 51 3.47 -5.06 7.90
N ALA A 52 4.51 -4.27 7.60
CA ALA A 52 5.54 -4.68 6.66
C ALA A 52 6.34 -5.89 7.16
N GLN A 53 6.66 -5.93 8.46
CA GLN A 53 7.30 -7.09 9.08
C GLN A 53 6.42 -8.33 9.05
N LEU A 54 5.12 -8.17 9.37
CA LEU A 54 4.14 -9.25 9.30
C LEU A 54 4.08 -9.84 7.89
N LEU A 55 3.87 -9.01 6.87
CA LEU A 55 3.75 -9.44 5.49
C LEU A 55 5.04 -10.08 4.94
N GLU A 56 6.20 -9.54 5.30
CA GLU A 56 7.50 -10.14 4.93
C GLU A 56 7.68 -11.52 5.57
N SER A 57 7.33 -11.68 6.84
CA SER A 57 7.38 -12.97 7.53
C SER A 57 6.46 -14.01 6.85
N ALA A 58 5.31 -13.55 6.36
CA ALA A 58 4.31 -14.33 5.63
C ALA A 58 4.61 -14.54 4.14
N LYS A 59 5.78 -14.07 3.65
CA LYS A 59 6.24 -14.24 2.26
C LYS A 59 5.38 -13.55 1.20
N PHE A 60 4.73 -12.44 1.56
CA PHE A 60 4.15 -11.55 0.56
C PHE A 60 5.26 -10.96 -0.32
N HIS A 61 4.90 -10.73 -1.59
CA HIS A 61 5.82 -10.15 -2.58
C HIS A 61 5.90 -8.64 -2.41
N GLY A 62 4.80 -7.99 -2.03
CA GLY A 62 4.78 -6.56 -1.83
C GLY A 62 3.56 -6.03 -1.10
N ILE A 63 3.62 -4.74 -0.83
CA ILE A 63 2.53 -3.91 -0.33
C ILE A 63 2.20 -2.90 -1.43
N PHE A 64 0.94 -2.85 -1.83
CA PHE A 64 0.44 -1.90 -2.82
C PHE A 64 -0.44 -0.85 -2.13
N PHE A 65 0.03 0.40 -2.14
CA PHE A 65 -0.63 1.57 -1.59
C PHE A 65 -1.46 2.25 -2.67
N ALA A 66 -2.78 2.17 -2.55
CA ALA A 66 -3.68 3.09 -3.24
C ALA A 66 -3.53 4.52 -2.68
N ASP A 67 -3.93 5.49 -3.50
CA ASP A 67 -3.95 6.90 -3.11
C ASP A 67 -5.02 7.67 -3.90
N VAL A 68 -5.57 8.70 -3.25
CA VAL A 68 -6.46 9.70 -3.85
C VAL A 68 -6.10 11.09 -3.31
N LEU A 69 -6.13 12.10 -4.18
CA LEU A 69 -5.86 13.50 -3.78
C LEU A 69 -7.12 14.32 -3.49
N GLY A 70 -8.29 13.73 -3.67
CA GLY A 70 -9.58 14.38 -3.45
C GLY A 70 -10.51 13.46 -2.68
N GLY A 71 -11.35 14.05 -1.84
CA GLY A 71 -12.39 13.30 -1.14
C GLY A 71 -13.58 12.97 -2.05
N TYR A 72 -14.29 11.89 -1.73
CA TYR A 72 -15.51 11.49 -2.45
C TYR A 72 -16.69 12.40 -2.12
N ASP A 73 -16.97 13.37 -3.00
CA ASP A 73 -17.91 14.48 -2.74
C ASP A 73 -19.12 14.54 -3.70
N VAL A 74 -19.39 13.45 -4.43
CA VAL A 74 -20.47 13.37 -5.43
C VAL A 74 -21.79 12.87 -4.84
N TYR A 75 -21.73 11.92 -3.90
CA TYR A 75 -22.92 11.30 -3.34
C TYR A 75 -23.67 12.27 -2.43
N LYS A 76 -25.00 12.33 -2.57
CA LYS A 76 -25.89 13.31 -1.90
C LYS A 76 -25.56 14.78 -2.25
N GLY A 77 -25.17 15.03 -3.49
CA GLY A 77 -25.01 16.37 -4.06
C GLY A 77 -23.55 16.75 -4.30
N PRO A 78 -23.27 17.68 -5.22
CA PRO A 78 -21.91 18.07 -5.56
C PRO A 78 -21.23 18.79 -4.39
N ARG A 79 -19.94 18.53 -4.18
CA ARG A 79 -19.14 19.11 -3.09
C ARG A 79 -19.64 18.71 -1.70
N ASN A 80 -20.27 17.54 -1.59
CA ASN A 80 -20.75 17.00 -0.32
C ASN A 80 -19.81 15.91 0.21
N LEU A 81 -18.82 16.32 1.02
CA LEU A 81 -17.86 15.40 1.61
C LEU A 81 -18.39 14.71 2.89
N GLU A 82 -19.52 15.16 3.43
CA GLU A 82 -20.06 14.67 4.71
C GLU A 82 -20.25 13.15 4.74
N PRO A 83 -20.80 12.48 3.70
CA PRO A 83 -20.92 11.02 3.70
C PRO A 83 -19.58 10.31 3.78
N ALA A 84 -18.54 10.82 3.09
CA ALA A 84 -17.21 10.23 3.13
C ALA A 84 -16.55 10.39 4.50
N ILE A 85 -16.67 11.58 5.10
CA ILE A 85 -16.15 11.86 6.45
C ILE A 85 -16.78 10.93 7.49
N ILE A 86 -18.11 10.82 7.51
CA ILE A 86 -18.83 10.00 8.50
C ILE A 86 -18.53 8.51 8.33
N SER A 87 -18.39 8.05 7.08
CA SER A 87 -18.12 6.64 6.78
C SER A 87 -16.63 6.27 6.86
N GLY A 88 -15.72 7.24 6.89
CA GLY A 88 -14.28 7.05 6.79
C GLY A 88 -13.80 6.65 5.39
N ALA A 89 -14.63 6.83 4.36
CA ALA A 89 -14.35 6.36 2.99
C ALA A 89 -13.21 7.16 2.35
N GLN A 90 -12.00 6.60 2.39
CA GLN A 90 -10.74 7.19 1.95
C GLN A 90 -10.52 8.63 2.45
N TRP A 91 -11.08 8.93 3.63
CA TRP A 91 -10.98 10.23 4.26
C TRP A 91 -10.91 10.10 5.79
N PRO A 92 -9.93 10.75 6.44
CA PRO A 92 -8.77 11.41 5.84
C PRO A 92 -7.83 10.40 5.16
N VAL A 93 -7.00 10.88 4.24
CA VAL A 93 -5.96 10.09 3.56
C VAL A 93 -4.61 10.80 3.68
N ASN A 94 -3.57 10.04 4.05
CA ASN A 94 -2.20 10.54 4.16
C ASN A 94 -1.38 10.20 2.90
N GLU A 95 -0.32 10.97 2.66
CA GLU A 95 0.61 10.73 1.55
C GLU A 95 1.40 9.42 1.75
N PRO A 96 1.26 8.41 0.85
CA PRO A 96 1.78 7.06 1.06
C PRO A 96 3.29 6.89 0.87
N LEU A 97 3.94 7.71 0.05
CA LEU A 97 5.37 7.54 -0.24
C LEU A 97 6.24 7.81 1.00
N SER A 98 5.77 8.68 1.90
CA SER A 98 6.49 9.11 3.10
C SER A 98 6.78 8.00 4.10
N VAL A 99 5.95 6.95 4.18
CA VAL A 99 6.16 5.85 5.14
C VAL A 99 7.04 4.72 4.60
N VAL A 100 7.26 4.68 3.28
CA VAL A 100 8.06 3.63 2.62
C VAL A 100 9.48 3.50 3.19
N PRO A 101 10.25 4.58 3.43
CA PRO A 101 11.59 4.46 4.02
C PRO A 101 11.61 3.77 5.39
N ALA A 102 10.60 4.01 6.23
CA ALA A 102 10.50 3.41 7.56
C ALA A 102 10.25 1.90 7.47
N MET A 103 9.28 1.48 6.66
CA MET A 103 9.02 0.06 6.40
C MET A 103 10.21 -0.63 5.74
N ALA A 104 10.88 0.06 4.81
CA ALA A 104 12.03 -0.47 4.10
C ALA A 104 13.23 -0.71 5.04
N ALA A 105 13.43 0.14 6.05
CA ALA A 105 14.46 -0.05 7.06
C ALA A 105 14.23 -1.29 7.93
N ALA A 106 12.96 -1.62 8.20
CA ALA A 106 12.54 -2.74 9.03
C ALA A 106 12.44 -4.09 8.28
N THR A 107 12.55 -4.09 6.95
CA THR A 107 12.38 -5.28 6.09
C THR A 107 13.54 -5.48 5.13
N LYS A 108 13.63 -6.65 4.47
CA LYS A 108 14.75 -7.01 3.58
C LYS A 108 14.39 -7.27 2.13
N ASN A 109 13.21 -7.83 1.86
CA ASN A 109 12.81 -8.40 0.58
C ASN A 109 11.46 -7.89 0.07
N ILE A 110 10.52 -7.57 0.95
CA ILE A 110 9.18 -7.14 0.52
C ILE A 110 9.25 -5.87 -0.34
N GLY A 111 8.50 -5.85 -1.44
CA GLY A 111 8.39 -4.72 -2.36
C GLY A 111 7.33 -3.70 -1.94
N PHE A 112 7.46 -2.47 -2.45
CA PHE A 112 6.52 -1.37 -2.19
C PHE A 112 6.06 -0.77 -3.52
N GLY A 113 4.78 -0.91 -3.85
CA GLY A 113 4.15 -0.21 -4.95
C GLY A 113 3.29 0.92 -4.41
N VAL A 114 3.48 2.14 -4.90
CA VAL A 114 2.77 3.32 -4.41
C VAL A 114 2.12 4.04 -5.58
N THR A 115 0.81 4.28 -5.48
CA THR A 115 0.09 5.12 -6.44
C THR A 115 0.58 6.57 -6.32
N VAL A 116 0.90 7.17 -7.46
CA VAL A 116 1.19 8.61 -7.55
C VAL A 116 0.49 9.17 -8.78
N THR A 117 -0.18 10.30 -8.64
CA THR A 117 -0.81 11.00 -9.75
C THR A 117 0.20 11.71 -10.66
N THR A 118 -0.10 11.82 -11.94
CA THR A 118 0.64 12.65 -12.90
C THR A 118 -0.08 13.98 -13.19
N SER A 119 -1.29 14.18 -12.68
CA SER A 119 -2.12 15.35 -12.99
C SER A 119 -1.69 16.62 -12.25
N TYR A 120 -1.14 16.47 -11.04
CA TYR A 120 -0.83 17.60 -10.15
C TYR A 120 0.66 17.70 -9.80
N GLU A 121 1.45 16.67 -10.16
CA GLU A 121 2.83 16.54 -9.74
C GLU A 121 3.80 17.00 -10.84
N GLN A 122 4.76 17.85 -10.47
CA GLN A 122 5.81 18.25 -11.40
C GLN A 122 6.76 17.07 -11.67
N PRO A 123 6.99 16.68 -12.94
CA PRO A 123 7.65 15.42 -13.28
C PRO A 123 9.08 15.35 -12.74
N TYR A 124 9.79 16.48 -12.68
CA TYR A 124 11.16 16.51 -12.15
C TYR A 124 11.22 16.21 -10.64
N HIS A 125 10.34 16.82 -9.85
CA HIS A 125 10.27 16.57 -8.41
C HIS A 125 9.73 15.17 -8.10
N LEU A 126 8.78 14.69 -8.90
CA LEU A 126 8.29 13.32 -8.83
C LEU A 126 9.42 12.33 -9.08
N ALA A 127 10.14 12.45 -10.20
CA ALA A 127 11.27 11.58 -10.53
C ALA A 127 12.31 11.54 -9.39
N ARG A 128 12.65 12.71 -8.81
CA ARG A 128 13.57 12.79 -7.67
C ARG A 128 13.06 12.03 -6.45
N ARG A 129 11.78 12.17 -6.08
CA ARG A 129 11.17 11.46 -4.93
C ARG A 129 11.18 9.95 -5.16
N LEU A 130 10.75 9.50 -6.34
CA LEU A 130 10.73 8.09 -6.70
C LEU A 130 12.13 7.47 -6.69
N SER A 131 13.13 8.13 -7.30
CA SER A 131 14.52 7.68 -7.26
C SER A 131 15.10 7.64 -5.85
N THR A 132 14.74 8.60 -4.99
CA THR A 132 15.19 8.61 -3.60
C THR A 132 14.67 7.38 -2.86
N VAL A 133 13.37 7.09 -2.97
CA VAL A 133 12.76 5.92 -2.33
C VAL A 133 13.29 4.62 -2.90
N ASP A 134 13.51 4.54 -4.21
CA ASP A 134 14.13 3.38 -4.86
C ASP A 134 15.54 3.09 -4.28
N HIS A 135 16.37 4.12 -4.11
CA HIS A 135 17.67 3.98 -3.46
C HIS A 135 17.57 3.56 -2.00
N LEU A 136 16.70 4.20 -1.20
CA LEU A 136 16.52 3.88 0.22
C LEU A 136 15.99 2.46 0.43
N THR A 137 15.15 1.98 -0.48
CA THR A 137 14.61 0.62 -0.44
C THR A 137 15.54 -0.43 -1.05
N LYS A 138 16.66 0.00 -1.67
CA LYS A 138 17.62 -0.84 -2.41
C LYS A 138 16.98 -1.57 -3.60
N GLY A 139 16.19 -0.84 -4.39
CA GLY A 139 15.55 -1.38 -5.60
C GLY A 139 14.26 -2.16 -5.34
N ARG A 140 13.63 -1.98 -4.17
CA ARG A 140 12.35 -2.64 -3.82
C ARG A 140 11.13 -1.76 -4.05
N TYR A 141 11.32 -0.55 -4.56
CA TYR A 141 10.22 0.30 -5.02
C TYR A 141 9.75 -0.20 -6.39
N VAL A 142 8.52 -0.71 -6.46
CA VAL A 142 7.95 -1.22 -7.70
C VAL A 142 7.27 -0.07 -8.44
N LYS A 143 7.76 0.19 -9.65
CA LYS A 143 7.11 1.09 -10.61
C LYS A 143 5.95 0.30 -11.24
N LEU A 144 4.72 0.56 -10.79
CA LEU A 144 3.51 0.08 -11.45
C LEU A 144 3.05 1.08 -12.51
#